data_AF-A0AAV6ZRL1-F1
#
_entry.id   AF-A0AAV6ZRL1-F1
#
_cell.length_a   1.000
_cell.length_b   1.000
_cell.length_c   1.000
_cell.angle_alpha   90.00
_cell.angle_beta   90.00
_cell.angle_gamma   90.00
#
_symmetry.space_group_name_H-M   'P 1'
#
loop_
_entity.id
_entity.type
_entity.pdbx_description
1 polymer ?
#
loop_
_entity_poly.entity_id
_entity_poly.type
_entity_poly.pdbx_seq_one_letter_code
_entity_poly.pdbx_strand_id
1 'polypeptide(L)'
;MKYSFAAFLGAGIFLGICDAACFITKTFEPNEKDPGGCKHEGTFYRYGSSWSKNCIDCECSQGSLRCCVRGSQPVKYDTEMCTAIFDKDNCKYRYVRKDDPRRTCPHEIIG
;
A
#
# COMPACT_ATOMS: atom_id res chain seq x y z
N MET A 1 10.11 7.77 -48.80
CA MET A 1 9.04 6.78 -48.53
C MET A 1 7.92 7.48 -47.79
N LYS A 2 6.76 7.61 -48.44
CA LYS A 2 5.54 8.21 -47.89
C LYS A 2 4.88 7.16 -46.98
N TYR A 3 4.77 7.43 -45.68
CA TYR A 3 3.97 6.60 -44.78
C TYR A 3 2.61 7.28 -44.59
N SER A 4 1.62 6.71 -45.27
CA SER A 4 0.23 7.12 -45.29
C SER A 4 -0.44 6.80 -43.94
N PHE A 5 -1.27 7.72 -43.45
CA PHE A 5 -2.14 7.54 -42.28
C PHE A 5 -3.07 6.33 -42.47
N ALA A 6 -3.08 5.38 -41.52
CA ALA A 6 -4.21 4.48 -41.30
C ALA A 6 -4.15 3.77 -39.92
N ALA A 7 -5.29 3.83 -39.22
CA ALA A 7 -5.72 3.04 -38.05
C ALA A 7 -5.08 3.37 -36.67
N PHE A 8 -5.69 4.34 -35.98
CA PHE A 8 -5.71 4.39 -34.52
C PHE A 8 -6.51 3.19 -33.99
N LEU A 9 -5.83 2.15 -33.53
CA LEU A 9 -6.39 1.15 -32.62
C LEU A 9 -5.86 1.46 -31.22
N GLY A 10 -6.59 2.30 -30.49
CA GLY A 10 -6.31 2.60 -29.10
C GLY A 10 -6.62 1.39 -28.22
N ALA A 11 -5.63 0.52 -28.01
CA ALA A 11 -5.66 -0.42 -26.90
C ALA A 11 -5.30 0.34 -25.62
N GLY A 12 -6.29 0.97 -25.01
CA GLY A 12 -6.16 1.55 -23.67
C GLY A 12 -5.96 0.43 -22.66
N ILE A 13 -4.70 0.11 -22.36
CA ILE A 13 -4.38 -0.70 -21.17
C ILE A 13 -4.68 0.22 -19.98
N PHE A 14 -5.87 0.08 -19.40
CA PHE A 14 -6.11 0.58 -18.05
C PHE A 14 -5.12 -0.17 -17.14
N LEU A 15 -3.99 0.47 -16.84
CA LEU A 15 -3.18 0.08 -15.69
C LEU A 15 -4.08 0.33 -14.49
N GLY A 16 -4.71 -0.73 -13.98
CA GLY A 16 -5.40 -0.68 -12.70
C GLY A 16 -4.37 -0.41 -11.62
N ILE A 17 -4.13 0.86 -11.31
CA ILE A 17 -3.28 1.27 -10.20
C ILE A 17 -4.11 0.99 -8.95
N CYS A 18 -3.94 -0.20 -8.38
CA CYS A 18 -4.53 -0.53 -7.10
C CYS A 18 -3.65 0.12 -6.03
N ASP A 19 -3.94 1.38 -5.68
CA ASP A 19 -3.19 2.16 -4.69
C ASP A 19 -3.51 1.74 -3.24
N ALA A 20 -3.57 0.44 -3.00
CA ALA A 20 -3.29 -0.15 -1.70
C ALA A 20 -2.18 -1.17 -1.93
N ALA A 21 -0.94 -0.84 -1.57
CA ALA A 21 0.19 -1.75 -1.67
C ALA A 21 0.01 -2.91 -0.67
N CYS A 22 -0.82 -3.87 -1.06
CA CYS A 22 -1.01 -5.13 -0.39
C CYS A 22 -0.27 -6.21 -1.17
N PHE A 23 0.42 -7.09 -0.45
CA PHE A 23 0.91 -8.34 -1.02
C PHE A 23 0.21 -9.51 -0.34
N ILE A 24 -0.05 -10.54 -1.14
CA ILE A 24 -0.67 -11.78 -0.68
C ILE A 24 0.28 -12.90 -1.08
N THR A 25 0.73 -13.68 -0.10
CA THR A 25 1.53 -14.88 -0.32
C THR A 25 0.76 -16.11 0.13
N LYS A 26 0.94 -17.24 -0.56
CA LYS A 26 0.32 -18.50 -0.16
C LYS A 26 0.99 -19.04 1.11
N THR A 27 0.20 -19.60 2.01
CA THR A 27 0.74 -20.30 3.18
C THR A 27 1.04 -21.75 2.85
N PHE A 28 1.87 -22.38 3.68
CA PHE A 28 2.05 -23.82 3.65
C PHE A 28 0.76 -24.52 4.05
N GLU A 29 0.52 -25.72 3.51
CA GLU A 29 -0.56 -26.58 3.99
C GLU A 29 -0.17 -27.20 5.33
N PRO A 30 -1.09 -27.25 6.31
CA PRO A 30 -0.84 -27.88 7.59
C PRO A 30 -0.58 -29.39 7.41
N ASN A 31 0.28 -29.96 8.24
CA ASN A 31 0.53 -31.40 8.31
C ASN A 31 0.66 -31.88 9.76
N GLU A 32 0.81 -33.18 9.97
CA GLU A 32 0.82 -33.78 11.31
C GLU A 32 1.96 -33.27 12.22
N LYS A 33 3.04 -32.74 11.65
CA LYS A 33 4.22 -32.20 12.38
C LYS A 33 4.23 -30.67 12.47
N ASP A 34 3.46 -29.99 11.63
CA ASP A 34 3.33 -28.53 11.61
C ASP A 34 1.84 -28.18 11.52
N PRO A 35 1.21 -27.69 12.61
CA PRO A 35 -0.21 -27.33 12.62
C PRO A 35 -0.55 -26.20 11.62
N GLY A 36 0.45 -25.67 10.92
CA GLY A 36 0.32 -24.70 9.85
C GLY A 36 0.37 -23.27 10.37
N GLY A 37 0.67 -22.35 9.46
CA GLY A 37 0.80 -20.94 9.77
C GLY A 37 1.50 -20.18 8.66
N CYS A 38 1.95 -18.98 9.00
CA CYS A 38 2.67 -18.08 8.10
C CYS A 38 4.08 -17.86 8.64
N LYS A 39 5.07 -17.97 7.75
CA LYS A 39 6.44 -17.54 8.03
C LYS A 39 6.63 -16.16 7.41
N HIS A 40 6.88 -15.15 8.25
CA HIS A 40 7.09 -13.78 7.80
C HIS A 40 8.30 -13.19 8.52
N GLU A 41 9.28 -12.67 7.74
CA GLU A 41 10.54 -12.11 8.26
C GLU A 41 11.26 -13.00 9.28
N GLY A 42 11.27 -14.32 9.04
CA GLY A 42 11.91 -15.30 9.93
C GLY A 42 11.10 -15.66 11.18
N THR A 43 9.94 -15.03 11.43
CA THR A 43 9.03 -15.33 12.54
C THR A 43 7.88 -16.20 12.07
N PHE A 44 7.43 -17.15 12.91
CA PHE A 44 6.26 -17.98 12.66
C PHE A 44 5.02 -17.39 13.35
N TYR A 45 3.93 -17.28 12.58
CA TYR A 45 2.63 -16.80 13.04
C TYR A 45 1.59 -17.89 12.85
N ARG A 46 0.80 -18.16 13.88
CA ARG A 46 -0.31 -19.13 13.80
C ARG A 46 -1.42 -18.58 12.89
N TYR A 47 -2.19 -19.45 12.25
CA TYR A 47 -3.40 -19.01 11.57
C TYR A 47 -4.35 -18.25 12.51
N GLY A 48 -5.04 -17.26 11.95
CA GLY A 48 -5.87 -16.30 12.69
C GLY A 48 -5.09 -15.18 13.38
N SER A 49 -3.75 -15.17 13.29
CA SER A 49 -2.95 -14.08 13.86
C SER A 49 -2.99 -12.86 12.95
N SER A 50 -3.16 -11.68 13.54
CA SER A 50 -3.00 -10.39 12.89
C SER A 50 -2.01 -9.54 13.66
N TRP A 51 -1.14 -8.81 12.95
CA TRP A 51 -0.17 -7.91 13.57
C TRP A 51 0.07 -6.68 12.70
N SER A 52 0.52 -5.61 13.33
CA SER A 52 0.92 -4.37 12.66
C SER A 52 2.38 -4.11 12.94
N LYS A 53 3.18 -3.89 11.89
CA LYS A 53 4.60 -3.54 12.01
C LYS A 53 4.97 -2.54 10.93
N ASN A 54 5.63 -1.44 11.30
CA ASN A 54 6.10 -0.42 10.36
C ASN A 54 5.01 0.07 9.39
N CYS A 55 3.81 0.34 9.91
CA CYS A 55 2.65 0.75 9.10
C CYS A 55 2.20 -0.28 8.06
N ILE A 56 2.53 -1.55 8.27
CA ILE A 56 2.02 -2.67 7.48
C ILE A 56 1.17 -3.53 8.39
N ASP A 57 -0.10 -3.68 8.05
CA ASP A 57 -1.03 -4.59 8.71
C ASP A 57 -0.99 -5.93 8.00
N CYS A 58 -0.64 -6.97 8.74
CA CYS A 58 -0.57 -8.34 8.25
C CYS A 58 -1.60 -9.23 8.94
N GLU A 59 -2.17 -10.15 8.17
CA GLU A 59 -3.11 -11.16 8.60
C GLU A 59 -2.65 -12.51 8.05
N CYS A 60 -2.45 -13.46 8.96
CA CYS A 60 -2.14 -14.84 8.64
C CYS A 60 -3.41 -15.68 8.69
N SER A 61 -3.90 -16.09 7.53
CA SER A 61 -5.10 -16.89 7.37
C SER A 61 -4.79 -18.23 6.73
N GLN A 62 -5.70 -19.20 6.84
CA GLN A 62 -5.52 -20.47 6.14
C GLN A 62 -5.48 -20.22 4.64
N GLY A 63 -4.38 -20.61 3.99
CA GLY A 63 -4.17 -20.46 2.56
C GLY A 63 -3.46 -19.17 2.15
N SER A 64 -3.43 -18.12 2.98
CA SER A 64 -2.75 -16.87 2.62
C SER A 64 -2.24 -16.03 3.80
N LEU A 65 -1.09 -15.40 3.61
CA LEU A 65 -0.61 -14.26 4.37
C LEU A 65 -0.89 -13.00 3.57
N ARG A 66 -1.71 -12.10 4.11
CA ARG A 66 -2.02 -10.80 3.49
C ARG A 66 -1.37 -9.70 4.32
N CYS A 67 -0.59 -8.83 3.68
CA CYS A 67 0.02 -7.68 4.32
C CYS A 67 -0.25 -6.42 3.51
N CYS A 68 -0.67 -5.34 4.15
CA CYS A 68 -1.11 -4.10 3.51
C CYS A 68 -0.50 -2.87 4.17
N VAL A 69 0.01 -1.94 3.38
CA VAL A 69 0.48 -0.64 3.89
C VAL A 69 -0.71 0.22 4.35
N ARG A 70 -0.60 0.80 5.55
CA ARG A 70 -1.51 1.82 6.09
C ARG A 70 -1.07 3.21 5.60
N GLY A 71 -2.05 4.04 5.23
CA GLY A 71 -1.82 5.47 4.99
C GLY A 71 -1.38 5.85 3.58
N SER A 72 -1.36 4.92 2.63
CA SER A 72 -1.19 5.23 1.20
C SER A 72 -2.55 5.54 0.58
N GLN A 73 -3.07 6.73 0.84
CA GLN A 73 -4.22 7.25 0.09
C GLN A 73 -3.74 8.31 -0.89
N PRO A 74 -4.28 8.38 -2.12
CA PRO A 74 -3.99 9.49 -3.01
C PRO A 74 -4.52 10.78 -2.37
N VAL A 75 -3.68 11.80 -2.29
CA VAL A 75 -4.06 13.09 -1.69
C VAL A 75 -3.57 14.23 -2.56
N LYS A 76 -4.44 15.20 -2.82
CA LYS A 76 -4.10 16.46 -3.47
C LYS A 76 -3.90 17.56 -2.44
N TYR A 77 -2.80 18.29 -2.59
CA TYR A 77 -2.45 19.43 -1.77
C TYR A 77 -1.58 20.40 -2.59
N ASP A 78 -1.40 21.62 -2.10
CA ASP A 78 -0.51 22.61 -2.73
C ASP A 78 0.95 22.20 -2.52
N THR A 79 1.55 21.59 -3.55
CA THR A 79 2.95 21.13 -3.51
C THR A 79 3.97 22.27 -3.62
N GLU A 80 3.54 23.50 -3.94
CA GLU A 80 4.42 24.67 -3.99
C GLU A 80 4.65 25.21 -2.58
N MET A 81 3.58 25.42 -1.82
CA MET A 81 3.65 25.98 -0.46
C MET A 81 3.76 24.93 0.65
N CYS A 82 3.42 23.67 0.37
CA CYS A 82 3.31 22.63 1.38
C CYS A 82 4.16 21.40 1.07
N THR A 83 4.44 20.62 2.10
CA THR A 83 5.16 19.34 2.04
C THR A 83 4.48 18.29 2.91
N ALA A 84 4.69 17.03 2.58
CA ALA A 84 4.15 15.90 3.33
C ALA A 84 5.23 15.31 4.25
N ILE A 85 4.91 15.20 5.54
CA ILE A 85 5.75 14.55 6.54
C ILE A 85 5.06 13.26 6.98
N PHE A 86 5.75 12.14 6.90
CA PHE A 86 5.21 10.86 7.35
C PHE A 86 5.27 10.75 8.87
N ASP A 87 4.10 10.68 9.51
CA ASP A 87 3.94 10.35 10.92
C ASP A 87 3.93 8.83 11.07
N LYS A 88 5.03 8.29 11.57
CA LYS A 88 5.22 6.84 11.75
C LYS A 88 4.36 6.27 12.88
N ASP A 89 4.03 7.08 13.89
CA ASP A 89 3.28 6.63 15.06
C ASP A 89 1.80 6.43 14.69
N ASN A 90 1.29 7.33 13.85
CA ASN A 90 -0.10 7.29 13.37
C ASN A 90 -0.26 6.64 11.99
N CYS A 91 0.86 6.31 11.32
CA CYS A 91 0.89 5.78 9.95
C CYS A 91 0.11 6.64 8.95
N LYS A 92 0.33 7.95 8.98
CA LYS A 92 -0.36 8.94 8.13
C LYS A 92 0.59 10.02 7.67
N TYR A 93 0.30 10.62 6.53
CA TYR A 93 0.97 11.86 6.11
C TYR A 93 0.33 13.07 6.75
N ARG A 94 1.17 13.98 7.24
CA ARG A 94 0.80 15.32 7.66
C ARG A 94 1.25 16.30 6.58
N TYR A 95 0.30 17.08 6.06
CA TYR A 95 0.58 18.14 5.09
C TYR A 95 0.81 19.43 5.84
N VAL A 96 2.01 19.99 5.75
CA VAL A 96 2.42 21.17 6.49
C VAL A 96 3.06 22.19 5.56
N ARG A 97 3.05 23.44 5.99
CA ARG A 97 3.70 24.55 5.30
C ARG A 97 5.22 24.35 5.24
N LYS A 98 5.84 24.67 4.09
CA LYS A 98 7.29 24.57 3.93
C LYS A 98 8.06 25.59 4.77
N ASP A 99 7.48 26.77 4.95
CA ASP A 99 8.04 27.87 5.76
C ASP A 99 7.81 27.69 7.26
N ASP A 100 6.78 26.94 7.67
CA ASP A 100 6.48 26.65 9.08
C ASP A 100 5.82 25.26 9.25
N PRO A 101 6.59 24.20 9.58
CA PRO A 101 6.05 22.85 9.76
C PRO A 101 5.01 22.69 10.88
N ARG A 102 4.82 23.70 11.74
CA ARG A 102 3.76 23.70 12.76
C ARG A 102 2.39 24.04 12.18
N ARG A 103 2.35 24.69 11.01
CA ARG A 103 1.11 25.06 10.32
C ARG A 103 0.71 23.98 9.33
N THR A 104 -0.51 23.47 9.49
CA THR A 104 -1.09 22.48 8.60
C THR A 104 -1.55 23.10 7.29
N CYS A 105 -1.50 22.33 6.20
CA CYS A 105 -2.06 22.70 4.91
C CYS A 105 -3.39 21.98 4.64
N PRO A 106 -4.33 22.63 3.93
CA PRO A 106 -5.48 21.96 3.35
C PRO A 106 -5.04 20.86 2.39
N HIS A 107 -5.78 19.76 2.39
CA HIS A 107 -5.56 18.63 1.51
C HIS A 107 -6.87 17.87 1.28
N GLU A 108 -6.98 17.18 0.15
CA GLU A 108 -8.17 16.43 -0.25
C GLU A 108 -7.78 14.99 -0.60
N ILE A 109 -8.45 14.01 0.00
CA ILE A 109 -8.30 12.60 -0.36
C ILE A 109 -8.99 12.39 -1.70
N ILE A 110 -8.23 11.89 -2.68
CA ILE A 110 -8.77 11.50 -3.99
C ILE A 110 -8.91 9.99 -3.96
N GLY A 111 -10.14 9.50 -4.17
CA GLY A 111 -10.47 8.08 -4.23
C GLY A 111 -11.44 7.79 -5.35
#